data_AF-A0A0Q8FGW7-F1
#
_entry.id   AF-A0A0Q8FGW7-F1
#
_cell.length_a   1.000
_cell.length_b   1.000
_cell.length_c   1.000
_cell.angle_alpha   90.00
_cell.angle_beta   90.00
_cell.angle_gamma   90.00
#
_symmetry.space_group_name_H-M   'P 1'
#
loop_
_entity.id
_entity.type
_entity.pdbx_description
1 polymer ?
#
loop_
_entity_poly.entity_id
_entity_poly.type
_entity_poly.pdbx_seq_one_letter_code
_entity_poly.pdbx_strand_id
1 'polypeptide(L)'
;MSLTAIALNGLLAILLLVALGFGVRLERRLKALRDSHEGFAKAVADLDRAAMRAEQGLADLRAATDEAADTLADRIDRAQALATQLDERLNRPMVTPPPAATARAAPTPARPAVPPPERAPEPETLSETSRRLRAEDFEKLLDREARIPRDIAPPAAGRSSGPKETPRSRARIDDDLFEGPEDPPRPGSNFRGRR
;
A
#
# COMPACT_ATOMS: atom_id res chain seq x y z
N MET A 1 60.09 48.49 32.45
CA MET A 1 58.92 47.71 32.90
C MET A 1 59.44 46.47 33.62
N SER A 2 59.04 46.21 34.86
CA SER A 2 59.57 45.09 35.63
C SER A 2 59.12 43.76 35.04
N LEU A 3 60.02 42.77 35.00
CA LEU A 3 59.75 41.40 34.53
C LEU A 3 58.56 40.77 35.27
N THR A 4 58.40 41.11 36.55
CA THR A 4 57.31 40.67 37.42
C THR A 4 55.94 41.14 36.93
N ALA A 5 55.82 42.38 36.43
CA ALA A 5 54.56 42.91 35.91
C ALA A 5 54.14 42.17 34.63
N ILE A 6 55.09 41.85 33.75
CA ILE A 6 54.83 41.09 32.53
C ILE A 6 54.38 39.67 32.87
N ALA A 7 55.04 39.00 33.83
CA ALA A 7 54.66 37.66 34.27
C ALA A 7 53.25 37.61 34.88
N LEU A 8 52.93 38.58 35.76
CA LEU A 8 51.63 38.62 36.45
C LEU A 8 50.48 38.96 35.49
N ASN A 9 50.70 39.90 34.57
CA ASN A 9 49.74 40.24 33.52
C ASN A 9 49.55 39.06 32.54
N GLY A 10 50.61 38.35 32.19
CA GLY A 10 50.54 37.14 31.36
C GLY A 10 49.71 36.04 32.01
N LEU A 11 49.94 35.77 33.30
CA LEU A 11 49.14 34.82 34.07
C LEU A 11 47.65 35.21 34.09
N LEU A 12 47.36 36.49 34.36
CA LEU A 12 45.99 37.00 34.39
C LEU A 12 45.31 36.86 33.02
N ALA A 13 46.02 37.17 31.94
CA ALA A 13 45.52 36.98 30.57
C ALA A 13 45.20 35.51 30.27
N ILE A 14 46.05 34.57 30.70
CA ILE A 14 45.80 33.12 30.52
C ILE A 14 44.57 32.68 31.31
N LEU A 15 44.44 33.08 32.58
CA LEU A 15 43.28 32.74 33.41
C LEU A 15 41.98 33.27 32.78
N LEU A 16 42.02 34.48 32.23
CA LEU A 16 40.89 35.08 31.52
C LEU A 16 40.50 34.26 30.28
N LEU A 17 41.50 33.82 29.50
CA LEU A 17 41.30 32.98 28.31
C LEU A 17 40.66 31.63 28.67
N VAL A 18 41.11 31.00 29.75
CA VAL A 18 40.54 29.75 30.24
C VAL A 18 39.09 29.95 30.69
N ALA A 19 38.82 31.01 31.45
CA ALA A 19 37.47 31.34 31.90
C ALA A 19 36.51 31.60 30.72
N LEU A 20 36.97 32.36 29.72
CA LEU A 20 36.20 32.62 28.50
C LEU A 20 35.94 31.33 27.71
N GLY A 21 36.95 30.48 27.55
CA GLY A 21 36.80 29.19 26.89
C GLY A 21 35.79 28.27 27.58
N PHE A 22 35.78 28.26 28.92
CA PHE A 22 34.81 27.51 29.70
C PHE A 22 33.38 28.06 29.53
N GLY A 23 33.22 29.39 29.50
CA GLY A 23 31.94 30.03 29.23
C GLY A 23 31.35 29.61 27.88
N VAL A 24 32.14 29.68 26.81
CA VAL A 24 31.71 29.29 25.46
C VAL A 24 31.40 27.79 25.38
N ARG A 25 32.19 26.92 26.04
CA ARG A 25 31.95 25.48 26.04
C ARG A 25 30.66 25.11 26.76
N LEU A 26 30.34 25.80 27.85
CA LEU A 26 29.15 25.52 28.65
C LEU A 26 27.88 25.97 27.92
N GLU A 27 27.91 27.16 27.32
CA GLU A 27 26.82 27.69 26.50
C GLU A 27 26.52 26.76 25.31
N ARG A 28 27.57 26.27 24.62
CA ARG A 28 27.41 25.30 23.52
C ARG A 28 26.78 23.99 23.98
N ARG A 29 27.16 23.47 25.16
CA ARG A 29 26.58 22.22 25.70
C ARG A 29 25.11 22.41 26.07
N LEU A 30 24.75 23.51 26.73
CA LEU A 30 23.36 23.81 27.07
C LEU A 30 22.50 24.01 25.83
N LYS A 31 23.04 24.65 24.79
CA LYS A 31 22.35 24.84 23.51
C LYS A 31 22.14 23.53 22.78
N ALA A 32 23.16 22.67 22.70
CA ALA A 32 23.04 21.35 22.07
C ALA A 32 21.98 20.45 22.74
N LEU A 33 21.85 20.52 24.07
CA LEU A 33 20.79 19.79 24.78
C LEU A 33 19.39 20.37 24.47
N ARG A 34 19.23 21.70 24.44
CA ARG A 34 17.92 22.30 24.11
C ARG A 34 17.52 22.04 22.67
N ASP A 35 18.45 22.18 21.73
CA ASP A 35 18.23 21.89 20.32
C ASP A 35 17.88 20.41 20.11
N SER A 36 18.46 19.48 20.89
CA SER A 36 18.08 18.07 20.81
C SER A 36 16.67 17.81 21.35
N HIS A 37 16.27 18.42 22.48
CA HIS A 37 14.90 18.32 22.99
C HIS A 37 13.85 18.89 22.03
N GLU A 38 14.14 20.03 21.40
CA GLU A 38 13.25 20.60 20.39
C GLU A 38 13.18 19.70 19.14
N GLY A 39 14.29 19.13 18.72
CA GLY A 39 14.35 18.12 17.66
C GLY A 39 13.54 16.85 17.99
N PHE A 40 13.62 16.35 19.22
CA PHE A 40 12.83 15.21 19.69
C PHE A 40 11.33 15.54 19.74
N ALA A 41 10.96 16.72 20.26
CA ALA A 41 9.56 17.15 20.29
C ALA A 41 8.97 17.21 18.87
N LYS A 42 9.74 17.73 17.92
CA LYS A 42 9.35 17.76 16.50
C LYS A 42 9.24 16.35 15.91
N ALA A 43 10.22 15.48 16.16
CA ALA A 43 10.21 14.09 15.67
C ALA A 43 9.02 13.29 16.23
N VAL A 44 8.69 13.46 17.51
CA VAL A 44 7.52 12.83 18.14
C VAL A 44 6.21 13.36 17.53
N ALA A 45 6.11 14.67 17.30
CA ALA A 45 4.94 15.24 16.64
C ALA A 45 4.76 14.73 15.21
N ASP A 46 5.85 14.53 14.47
CA ASP A 46 5.80 13.97 13.11
C ASP A 46 5.47 12.47 13.13
N LEU A 47 5.94 11.73 14.14
CA LEU A 47 5.57 10.32 14.35
C LEU A 47 4.09 10.18 14.71
N ASP A 48 3.56 11.01 15.60
CA ASP A 48 2.15 10.99 15.99
C ASP A 48 1.22 11.27 14.80
N ARG A 49 1.59 12.25 13.95
CA ARG A 49 0.88 12.49 12.68
C ARG A 49 0.93 11.29 11.75
N ALA A 50 2.07 10.63 11.64
CA ALA A 50 2.21 9.44 10.81
C ALA A 50 1.40 8.26 11.37
N ALA A 51 1.37 8.10 12.69
CA ALA A 51 0.58 7.08 13.39
C ALA A 51 -0.92 7.32 13.19
N MET A 52 -1.41 8.55 13.40
CA MET A 52 -2.81 8.89 13.13
C MET A 52 -3.21 8.59 11.69
N ARG A 53 -2.36 8.90 10.71
CA ARG A 53 -2.60 8.54 9.30
C ARG A 53 -2.64 7.02 9.09
N ALA A 54 -1.77 6.27 9.76
CA ALA A 54 -1.74 4.82 9.67
C ALA A 54 -2.99 4.18 10.31
N GLU A 55 -3.45 4.70 11.45
CA GLU A 55 -4.68 4.29 12.12
C GLU A 55 -5.91 4.56 11.25
N GLN A 56 -5.97 5.72 10.61
CA GLN A 56 -7.02 6.07 9.64
C GLN A 56 -7.02 5.09 8.45
N GLY A 57 -5.85 4.83 7.85
CA GLY A 57 -5.74 3.87 6.75
C GLY A 57 -6.14 2.44 7.15
N LEU A 58 -5.85 2.01 8.38
CA LEU A 58 -6.31 0.73 8.90
C LEU A 58 -7.83 0.69 9.10
N ALA A 59 -8.42 1.78 9.61
CA ALA A 59 -9.86 1.91 9.76
C ALA A 59 -10.57 1.86 8.40
N ASP A 60 -10.04 2.55 7.39
CA ASP A 60 -10.54 2.53 6.02
C ASP A 60 -10.44 1.12 5.41
N LEU A 61 -9.30 0.43 5.61
CA LEU A 61 -9.13 -0.94 5.16
C LEU A 61 -10.15 -1.88 5.81
N ARG A 62 -10.38 -1.75 7.12
CA ARG A 62 -11.39 -2.56 7.83
C ARG A 62 -12.78 -2.31 7.29
N ALA A 63 -13.18 -1.05 7.14
CA ALA A 63 -14.48 -0.69 6.58
C ALA A 63 -14.66 -1.26 5.17
N ALA A 64 -13.65 -1.13 4.30
CA ALA A 64 -13.68 -1.67 2.95
C ALA A 64 -13.75 -3.21 2.94
N THR A 65 -13.04 -3.89 3.86
CA THR A 65 -13.11 -5.34 3.98
C THR A 65 -14.44 -5.83 4.52
N ASP A 66 -15.05 -5.10 5.45
CA ASP A 66 -16.36 -5.43 6.00
C ASP A 66 -17.45 -5.29 4.92
N GLU A 67 -17.44 -4.20 4.14
CA GLU A 67 -18.35 -4.03 3.01
C GLU A 67 -18.12 -5.11 1.93
N ALA A 68 -16.87 -5.45 1.62
CA ALA A 68 -16.56 -6.53 0.69
C ALA A 68 -17.03 -7.90 1.20
N ALA A 69 -16.94 -8.15 2.51
CA ALA A 69 -17.43 -9.38 3.13
C ALA A 69 -18.96 -9.49 3.04
N ASP A 70 -19.69 -8.41 3.34
CA ASP A 70 -21.14 -8.35 3.26
C ASP A 70 -21.63 -8.59 1.83
N THR A 71 -21.01 -7.91 0.84
CA THR A 71 -21.38 -8.13 -0.57
C THR A 71 -21.11 -9.55 -1.05
N LEU A 72 -20.08 -10.21 -0.51
CA LEU A 72 -19.78 -11.60 -0.83
C LEU A 72 -20.80 -12.55 -0.19
N ALA A 73 -21.18 -12.32 1.07
CA ALA A 73 -22.22 -13.08 1.76
C ALA A 73 -23.56 -13.01 0.99
N ASP A 74 -23.98 -11.81 0.60
CA ASP A 74 -25.17 -11.59 -0.23
C ASP A 74 -25.16 -12.40 -1.54
N ARG A 75 -23.99 -12.49 -2.19
CA ARG A 75 -23.84 -13.27 -3.43
C ARG A 75 -23.91 -14.77 -3.16
N ILE A 76 -23.35 -15.24 -2.05
CA ILE A 76 -23.42 -16.65 -1.64
C ILE A 76 -24.87 -17.02 -1.35
N ASP A 77 -25.60 -16.21 -0.60
CA ASP A 77 -27.01 -16.46 -0.27
C ASP A 77 -27.88 -16.51 -1.53
N ARG A 78 -27.67 -15.59 -2.48
CA ARG A 78 -28.35 -15.62 -3.79
C ARG A 78 -28.01 -16.88 -4.58
N ALA A 79 -26.74 -17.29 -4.60
CA ALA A 79 -26.32 -18.50 -5.30
C ALA A 79 -26.93 -19.76 -4.67
N GLN A 80 -26.99 -19.83 -3.34
CA GLN A 80 -27.66 -20.91 -2.62
C GLN A 80 -29.16 -20.95 -2.91
N ALA A 81 -29.84 -19.80 -2.87
CA ALA A 81 -31.27 -19.72 -3.18
C ALA A 81 -31.56 -20.18 -4.62
N LEU A 82 -30.72 -19.80 -5.59
CA LEU A 82 -30.83 -20.27 -6.97
C LEU A 82 -30.55 -21.77 -7.10
N ALA A 83 -29.56 -22.28 -6.38
CA ALA A 83 -29.26 -23.72 -6.34
C ALA A 83 -30.42 -24.52 -5.76
N THR A 84 -31.05 -24.06 -4.68
CA THR A 84 -32.24 -24.71 -4.10
C THR A 84 -33.43 -24.68 -5.06
N GLN A 85 -33.66 -23.57 -5.78
CA GLN A 85 -34.72 -23.50 -6.80
C GLN A 85 -34.47 -24.46 -7.97
N LEU A 86 -33.21 -24.62 -8.39
CA LEU A 86 -32.82 -25.58 -9.42
C LEU A 86 -33.07 -27.02 -8.94
N ASP A 87 -32.67 -27.33 -7.71
CA ASP A 87 -32.88 -28.65 -7.09
C ASP A 87 -34.39 -28.96 -6.97
N GLU A 88 -35.21 -28.00 -6.52
CA GLU A 88 -36.67 -28.17 -6.42
C GLU A 88 -37.30 -28.43 -7.80
N ARG A 89 -36.86 -27.75 -8.87
CA ARG A 89 -37.36 -27.99 -10.23
C ARG A 89 -36.92 -29.33 -10.82
N LEU A 90 -35.71 -29.78 -10.51
CA LEU A 90 -35.19 -31.07 -10.96
C LEU A 90 -35.84 -32.23 -10.21
N ASN A 91 -36.05 -32.05 -8.90
CA ASN A 91 -36.63 -33.06 -8.03
C ASN A 91 -38.16 -33.06 -8.05
N ARG A 92 -38.80 -32.06 -8.69
CA ARG A 92 -40.23 -32.08 -8.97
C ARG A 92 -40.51 -33.14 -10.03
N PRO A 93 -41.19 -34.25 -9.68
CA PRO A 93 -41.56 -35.25 -10.68
C PRO A 93 -42.47 -34.58 -11.72
N MET A 94 -42.12 -34.71 -13.00
CA MET A 94 -43.02 -34.35 -14.10
C MET A 94 -44.31 -35.15 -13.93
N VAL A 95 -45.35 -34.51 -13.38
CA VAL A 95 -46.70 -35.02 -13.50
C VAL A 95 -47.11 -34.78 -14.94
N THR A 96 -46.93 -35.80 -15.78
CA THR A 96 -47.46 -35.86 -17.14
C THR A 96 -48.98 -35.64 -17.07
N PRO A 97 -49.51 -34.52 -17.60
CA PRO A 97 -50.94 -34.41 -17.80
C PRO A 97 -51.34 -35.42 -18.88
N PRO A 98 -52.45 -36.17 -18.73
CA PRO A 98 -52.90 -37.10 -19.74
C PRO A 98 -53.20 -36.35 -21.05
N PRO A 99 -52.92 -36.95 -22.24
CA PRO A 99 -53.13 -36.29 -23.51
C PRO A 99 -54.64 -36.19 -23.81
N ALA A 100 -55.19 -34.98 -23.73
CA ALA A 100 -56.50 -34.69 -24.28
C ALA A 100 -56.39 -34.54 -25.80
N ALA A 101 -57.07 -35.45 -26.51
CA ALA A 101 -57.06 -35.60 -27.95
C ALA A 101 -57.72 -34.41 -28.70
N THR A 102 -57.09 -34.05 -29.82
CA THR A 102 -57.57 -33.43 -31.06
C THR A 102 -59.08 -33.27 -31.34
N ALA A 103 -59.50 -32.04 -31.66
CA ALA A 103 -60.49 -31.65 -32.70
C ALA A 103 -60.46 -30.09 -32.79
N ARG A 104 -60.43 -29.37 -33.92
CA ARG A 104 -60.99 -29.60 -35.26
C ARG A 104 -60.40 -28.59 -36.25
N ALA A 105 -60.29 -28.99 -37.53
CA ALA A 105 -59.70 -28.25 -38.62
C ALA A 105 -60.72 -27.52 -39.54
N ALA A 106 -60.26 -26.42 -40.15
CA ALA A 106 -60.56 -25.81 -41.49
C ALA A 106 -61.86 -24.97 -41.69
N PRO A 107 -62.00 -24.11 -42.76
CA PRO A 107 -61.08 -23.74 -43.87
C PRO A 107 -60.95 -22.21 -44.23
N THR A 108 -60.00 -21.89 -45.12
CA THR A 108 -59.73 -20.58 -45.79
C THR A 108 -60.37 -20.54 -47.20
N PRO A 109 -60.77 -19.36 -47.76
CA PRO A 109 -60.06 -18.75 -48.91
C PRO A 109 -60.12 -17.18 -48.85
N ALA A 110 -59.38 -16.33 -49.57
CA ALA A 110 -58.66 -16.39 -50.83
C ALA A 110 -57.57 -15.28 -50.89
N ARG A 111 -56.52 -15.52 -51.68
CA ARG A 111 -55.49 -14.57 -52.14
C ARG A 111 -55.73 -14.31 -53.64
N PRO A 112 -55.37 -13.15 -54.22
CA PRO A 112 -54.12 -13.05 -55.01
C PRO A 112 -53.50 -11.62 -54.92
N ALA A 113 -52.26 -11.25 -55.27
CA ALA A 113 -51.08 -11.84 -55.91
C ALA A 113 -49.83 -11.04 -55.45
N VAL A 114 -48.63 -11.57 -55.72
CA VAL A 114 -47.28 -11.07 -55.33
C VAL A 114 -46.54 -10.64 -56.64
N PRO A 115 -45.50 -9.77 -56.66
CA PRO A 115 -44.12 -10.22 -56.35
C PRO A 115 -43.22 -9.22 -55.55
N PRO A 116 -42.12 -9.71 -54.94
CA PRO A 116 -41.10 -8.99 -54.15
C PRO A 116 -39.83 -8.71 -55.04
N PRO A 117 -38.68 -8.10 -54.60
CA PRO A 117 -37.98 -8.28 -53.33
C PRO A 117 -37.21 -7.07 -52.75
N GLU A 118 -37.17 -6.94 -51.41
CA GLU A 118 -35.95 -6.41 -50.79
C GLU A 118 -35.72 -6.98 -49.39
N ARG A 119 -34.45 -7.23 -49.16
CA ARG A 119 -33.81 -8.12 -48.20
C ARG A 119 -33.73 -7.46 -46.82
N ALA A 120 -34.04 -8.19 -45.76
CA ALA A 120 -33.75 -7.79 -44.37
C ALA A 120 -32.22 -7.59 -44.17
N PRO A 121 -31.72 -6.79 -43.20
CA PRO A 121 -31.84 -7.13 -41.77
C PRO A 121 -31.88 -5.94 -40.76
N GLU A 122 -32.44 -6.21 -39.58
CA GLU A 122 -31.94 -5.93 -38.20
C GLU A 122 -31.39 -4.53 -37.74
N PRO A 123 -31.42 -4.24 -36.41
CA PRO A 123 -31.47 -2.88 -35.87
C PRO A 123 -30.09 -2.20 -35.70
N GLU A 124 -29.90 -1.05 -36.34
CA GLU A 124 -28.69 -0.22 -36.27
C GLU A 124 -28.72 0.82 -35.12
N THR A 125 -28.64 0.40 -33.85
CA THR A 125 -28.47 1.37 -32.73
C THR A 125 -27.17 1.21 -31.93
N LEU A 126 -26.27 0.32 -32.35
CA LEU A 126 -24.95 0.12 -31.70
C LEU A 126 -23.75 0.52 -32.58
N SER A 127 -23.96 0.95 -33.82
CA SER A 127 -22.87 1.27 -34.78
C SER A 127 -22.49 2.76 -34.80
N GLU A 128 -23.38 3.66 -34.38
CA GLU A 128 -23.08 5.10 -34.34
C GLU A 128 -22.10 5.50 -33.23
N THR A 129 -22.15 4.82 -32.08
CA THR A 129 -21.25 5.09 -30.95
C THR A 129 -19.81 4.64 -31.26
N SER A 130 -19.65 3.57 -32.04
CA SER A 130 -18.34 3.00 -32.40
C SER A 130 -17.65 3.74 -33.55
N ARG A 131 -18.41 4.36 -34.47
CA ARG A 131 -17.85 5.21 -35.55
C ARG A 131 -17.50 6.64 -35.14
N ARG A 132 -17.82 7.03 -33.90
CA ARG A 132 -17.55 8.37 -33.34
C ARG A 132 -16.33 8.45 -32.43
N LEU A 133 -15.54 7.39 -32.31
CA LEU A 133 -14.14 7.49 -31.88
C LEU A 133 -13.32 7.91 -33.10
N ARG A 134 -13.37 9.20 -33.45
CA ARG A 134 -12.72 9.75 -34.64
C ARG A 134 -11.21 9.75 -34.44
N ALA A 135 -10.46 9.64 -35.52
CA ALA A 135 -8.99 9.76 -35.52
C ALA A 135 -8.52 11.07 -34.84
N GLU A 136 -9.35 12.10 -34.89
CA GLU A 136 -9.18 13.40 -34.24
C GLU A 136 -9.14 13.31 -32.69
N ASP A 137 -9.86 12.36 -32.09
CA ASP A 137 -9.86 12.13 -30.64
C ASP A 137 -8.60 11.37 -30.21
N PHE A 138 -8.09 10.49 -31.06
CA PHE A 138 -6.78 9.85 -30.89
C PHE A 138 -5.64 10.87 -30.97
N GLU A 139 -5.72 11.82 -31.90
CA GLU A 139 -4.71 12.88 -32.06
C GLU A 139 -4.65 13.79 -30.83
N LYS A 140 -5.83 14.14 -30.27
CA LYS A 140 -5.91 14.92 -29.00
C LYS A 140 -5.36 14.18 -27.79
N LEU A 141 -5.47 12.85 -27.74
CA LEU A 141 -4.87 12.04 -26.67
C LEU A 141 -3.34 11.98 -26.81
N LEU A 142 -2.82 11.86 -28.04
CA LEU A 142 -1.39 11.87 -28.32
C LEU A 142 -0.74 13.22 -28.03
N ASP A 143 -1.39 14.33 -28.38
CA ASP A 143 -0.93 15.68 -28.03
C ASP A 143 -0.94 15.93 -26.53
N ARG A 144 -1.91 15.35 -25.81
CA ARG A 144 -1.97 15.44 -24.34
C ARG A 144 -0.88 14.61 -23.66
N GLU A 145 -0.57 13.42 -24.20
CA GLU A 145 0.53 12.56 -23.76
C GLU A 145 1.90 13.23 -24.02
N ALA A 146 2.08 13.86 -25.19
CA ALA A 146 3.31 14.55 -25.57
C ALA A 146 3.58 15.81 -24.73
N ARG A 147 2.53 16.40 -24.13
CA ARG A 147 2.61 17.57 -23.26
C ARG A 147 2.85 17.21 -21.78
N ILE A 148 2.86 15.92 -21.43
CA ILE A 148 3.36 15.47 -20.13
C ILE A 148 4.89 15.67 -20.15
N PRO A 149 5.46 16.49 -19.25
CA PRO A 149 6.90 16.68 -19.20
C PRO A 149 7.59 15.33 -19.01
N ARG A 150 8.32 14.86 -20.03
CA ARG A 150 9.29 13.76 -19.90
C ARG A 150 10.54 14.21 -19.12
N ASP A 151 10.35 14.99 -18.06
CA ASP A 151 11.41 15.37 -17.12
C ASP A 151 11.62 14.32 -16.04
N ILE A 152 10.85 13.22 -16.07
CA ILE A 152 11.20 12.01 -15.35
C ILE A 152 12.10 11.20 -16.29
N ALA A 153 13.41 11.37 -16.11
CA ALA A 153 14.41 10.52 -16.73
C ALA A 153 13.99 9.04 -16.61
N PRO A 154 14.11 8.23 -17.68
CA PRO A 154 13.88 6.80 -17.56
C PRO A 154 14.79 6.26 -16.45
N PRO A 155 14.30 5.42 -15.52
CA PRO A 155 15.18 4.82 -14.53
C PRO A 155 16.24 4.05 -15.31
N ALA A 156 17.47 4.58 -15.27
CA ALA A 156 18.62 3.98 -15.89
C ALA A 156 18.64 2.51 -15.46
N ALA A 157 18.57 1.61 -16.42
CA ALA A 157 18.83 0.20 -16.22
C ALA A 157 20.08 0.09 -15.34
N GLY A 158 19.86 -0.44 -14.12
CA GLY A 158 20.85 -0.44 -13.06
C GLY A 158 22.13 -1.08 -13.55
N ARG A 159 23.18 -0.25 -13.68
CA ARG A 159 24.55 -0.73 -13.70
C ARG A 159 24.74 -1.47 -12.38
N SER A 160 25.13 -2.73 -12.45
CA SER A 160 25.52 -3.54 -11.31
C SER A 160 26.73 -2.90 -10.63
N SER A 161 26.49 -2.11 -9.59
CA SER A 161 27.53 -1.55 -8.74
C SER A 161 27.29 -1.96 -7.30
N GLY A 162 27.93 -3.08 -6.91
CA GLY A 162 28.34 -3.45 -5.55
C GLY A 162 27.21 -3.76 -4.54
N PRO A 163 27.40 -4.75 -3.65
CA PRO A 163 26.44 -4.99 -2.57
C PRO A 163 26.47 -3.81 -1.60
N LYS A 164 25.38 -3.04 -1.61
CA LYS A 164 25.11 -1.95 -0.68
C LYS A 164 24.63 -2.59 0.63
N GLU A 165 25.48 -2.55 1.66
CA GLU A 165 25.18 -3.06 3.00
C GLU A 165 23.83 -2.54 3.50
N THR A 166 22.95 -3.47 3.86
CA THR A 166 21.62 -3.16 4.38
C THR A 166 21.72 -2.88 5.89
N PRO A 167 20.82 -2.05 6.45
CA PRO A 167 20.82 -1.66 7.87
C PRO A 167 20.63 -2.80 8.88
N ARG A 168 20.49 -4.06 8.44
CA ARG A 168 20.53 -5.24 9.33
C ARG A 168 21.93 -5.56 9.86
N SER A 169 23.00 -5.14 9.18
CA SER A 169 24.37 -5.42 9.61
C SER A 169 24.81 -4.58 10.80
N ARG A 170 24.15 -3.43 11.05
CA ARG A 170 24.51 -2.54 12.16
C ARG A 170 24.01 -3.04 13.52
N ALA A 171 22.97 -3.86 13.55
CA ALA A 171 22.43 -4.44 14.78
C ALA A 171 23.29 -5.55 15.38
N ARG A 172 24.16 -6.21 14.59
CA ARG A 172 25.05 -7.28 15.09
C ARG A 172 26.32 -6.77 15.77
N ILE A 173 26.74 -5.53 15.49
CA ILE A 173 28.00 -4.98 16.01
C ILE A 173 27.83 -4.49 17.47
N ASP A 174 26.61 -4.19 17.89
CA ASP A 174 26.31 -3.73 19.25
C ASP A 174 26.18 -4.88 20.27
N ASP A 175 25.94 -6.14 19.83
CA ASP A 175 25.84 -7.30 20.73
C ASP A 175 27.21 -7.73 21.30
N ASP A 176 28.31 -7.57 20.54
CA ASP A 176 29.67 -7.94 20.98
C ASP A 176 30.28 -6.96 22.02
N LEU A 177 29.62 -5.82 22.29
CA LEU A 177 30.12 -4.82 23.23
C LEU A 177 29.66 -5.08 24.69
N PHE A 178 28.63 -5.90 24.88
CA PHE A 178 28.09 -6.25 26.20
C PHE A 178 28.47 -7.66 26.68
N GLU A 179 29.10 -8.47 25.83
CA GLU A 179 29.68 -9.76 26.22
C GLU A 179 30.98 -9.51 26.99
N GLY A 180 30.88 -9.44 28.31
CA GLY A 180 32.04 -9.42 29.21
C GLY A 180 32.89 -10.68 29.06
N PRO A 181 34.14 -10.68 29.55
CA PRO A 181 35.06 -11.80 29.37
C PRO A 181 34.44 -13.10 29.90
N GLU A 182 34.30 -14.07 28.99
CA GLU A 182 33.80 -15.44 29.20
C GLU A 182 34.29 -16.04 30.54
N ASP A 183 33.36 -16.31 31.47
CA ASP A 183 33.63 -17.08 32.67
C ASP A 183 34.05 -18.52 32.29
N PRO A 184 35.11 -19.10 32.87
CA PRO A 184 35.55 -20.46 32.54
C PRO A 184 34.48 -21.50 32.92
N PRO A 185 34.39 -22.63 32.19
CA PRO A 185 33.30 -23.59 32.35
C PRO A 185 33.28 -24.19 33.76
N ARG A 186 32.14 -24.02 34.45
CA ARG A 186 31.89 -24.64 35.76
C ARG A 186 31.93 -26.17 35.63
N PRO A 187 32.77 -26.88 36.41
CA PRO A 187 32.82 -28.34 36.39
C PRO A 187 31.51 -28.94 36.92
N GLY A 188 31.07 -30.00 36.23
CA GLY A 188 29.70 -30.52 36.24
C GLY A 188 29.14 -30.93 37.61
N SER A 189 27.86 -30.59 37.79
CA SER A 189 27.02 -31.12 38.86
C SER A 189 26.63 -32.57 38.53
N ASN A 190 27.34 -33.54 39.13
CA ASN A 190 26.91 -34.93 39.18
C ASN A 190 25.62 -35.05 40.01
N PHE A 191 24.46 -34.99 39.36
CA PHE A 191 23.17 -35.24 40.02
C PHE A 191 22.92 -36.75 40.15
N ARG A 192 23.46 -37.29 41.26
CA ARG A 192 22.86 -38.29 42.16
C ARG A 192 21.64 -39.06 41.63
N GLY A 193 21.86 -40.26 41.10
CA GLY A 193 20.90 -41.37 41.16
C GLY A 193 21.34 -42.38 42.22
N ARG A 194 20.83 -42.24 43.45
CA ARG A 194 20.98 -43.28 44.49
C ARG A 194 19.75 -43.36 45.37
N ARG A 195 19.12 -44.53 45.29
CA ARG A 195 18.29 -45.26 46.26
C ARG A 195 16.88 -44.73 46.50
#